data_AF-A0A9P6HI32-F1
#
_entry.id   AF-A0A9P6HI32-F1
#
_cell.length_a   1.000
_cell.length_b   1.000
_cell.length_c   1.000
_cell.angle_alpha   90.00
_cell.angle_beta   90.00
_cell.angle_gamma   90.00
#
_symmetry.space_group_name_H-M   'P 1'
#
loop_
_entity.id
_entity.type
_entity.pdbx_description
1 polymer ?
#
loop_
_entity_poly.entity_id
_entity_poly.type
_entity_poly.pdbx_seq_one_letter_code
_entity_poly.pdbx_strand_id
1 'polypeptide(L)' 'MLSTVLGFSVFGLAARFGQLAIQQRPLSSNPVGHAIAAASFGTLGYFEYHWEQRADELIALKREEIAQKR' A
#
# COMPACT_ATOMS: atom_id res chain seq x y z
N MET A 1 -3.54 -1.37 -9.93
CA MET A 1 -2.17 -0.83 -9.84
C MET A 1 -2.14 0.64 -9.46
N LEU A 2 -2.53 1.57 -10.34
CA LEU A 2 -2.38 3.02 -10.07
C LEU A 2 -3.17 3.47 -8.84
N SER A 3 -4.43 3.03 -8.71
CA SER A 3 -5.26 3.31 -7.53
C SER A 3 -4.64 2.78 -6.24
N THR A 4 -4.10 1.56 -6.24
CA THR A 4 -3.42 0.94 -5.10
C THR A 4 -2.18 1.74 -4.69
N VAL A 5 -1.30 2.05 -5.64
CA VAL A 5 -0.08 2.82 -5.38
C VAL A 5 -0.42 4.22 -4.86
N LEU A 6 -1.35 4.93 -5.52
CA LEU A 6 -1.76 6.27 -5.10
C LEU A 6 -2.45 6.25 -3.72
N GLY A 7 -3.32 5.27 -3.47
CA GLY A 7 -4.00 5.12 -2.18
C GLY A 7 -3.00 4.93 -1.04
N PHE A 8 -2.02 4.04 -1.23
CA PHE A 8 -0.95 3.84 -0.25
C PHE A 8 -0.04 5.08 -0.12
N SER A 9 0.33 5.76 -1.21
CA SER A 9 1.12 6.99 -1.13
C SER A 9 0.41 8.09 -0.35
N VAL A 10 -0.89 8.28 -0.56
CA VAL A 10 -1.71 9.22 0.22
C VAL A 10 -1.76 8.81 1.69
N PHE A 11 -1.91 7.51 1.97
CA PHE A 11 -1.83 7.01 3.34
C PHE A 11 -0.47 7.31 3.98
N GLY A 12 0.64 7.14 3.27
CA GLY A 12 1.98 7.49 3.75
C GLY A 12 2.12 8.99 4.08
N LEU A 13 1.55 9.86 3.25
CA LEU A 13 1.49 11.30 3.54
C LEU A 13 0.65 11.59 4.80
N ALA A 14 -0.51 10.95 4.93
CA ALA A 14 -1.36 11.10 6.11
C ALA A 14 -0.65 10.61 7.39
N ALA A 15 0.05 9.49 7.33
CA ALA A 15 0.86 8.97 8.43
C ALA A 15 1.99 9.96 8.82
N ARG A 16 2.66 10.56 7.83
CA ARG A 16 3.67 11.61 8.07
C ARG A 16 3.06 12.85 8.74
N PHE A 17 1.90 13.31 8.30
CA PHE A 17 1.21 14.43 8.94
C PHE A 17 0.78 14.09 10.37
N GLY A 18 0.24 12.88 10.60
CA GLY A 18 -0.09 12.39 11.94
C GLY A 18 1.12 12.36 12.87
N GLN A 19 2.26 11.87 12.38
CA GLN A 19 3.53 11.85 13.12
C GLN A 19 4.02 13.26 13.49
N LEU A 20 3.91 14.24 12.58
CA LEU A 20 4.28 15.63 12.86
C LEU A 20 3.31 16.29 13.87
N ALA A 21 2.01 16.01 13.75
CA ALA A 21 0.99 16.51 14.68
C ALA A 21 1.23 15.99 16.10
N ILE A 22 1.52 14.69 16.27
CA ILE A 22 1.87 14.09 17.57
C ILE A 22 3.10 14.75 18.18
N GLN A 23 4.10 15.08 17.34
CA GLN A 23 5.32 15.76 17.79
C GLN A 23 5.14 17.28 17.97
N GLN A 24 3.93 17.82 17.79
CA GLN A 24 3.64 19.26 17.81
C GLN A 24 4.53 20.08 16.86
N ARG A 25 4.90 19.50 15.71
CA ARG A 25 5.69 20.17 14.68
C ARG A 25 4.79 20.70 13.57
N PRO A 26 5.19 21.78 12.85
CA PRO A 26 4.46 22.25 11.68
C PRO A 26 4.28 21.12 10.66
N LEU A 27 3.06 20.95 10.12
CA LEU A 27 2.74 19.89 9.18
C LEU A 27 3.55 20.00 7.88
N SER A 28 3.96 21.19 7.47
CA SER A 28 4.81 21.41 6.30
C SER A 28 6.30 21.15 6.55
N SER A 29 6.69 20.73 7.77
CA SER A 29 8.10 20.58 8.13
C SER A 29 8.76 19.38 7.44
N ASN A 30 9.96 19.64 6.87
CA ASN A 30 10.75 18.68 6.11
C ASN A 30 9.95 18.05 4.93
N PRO A 31 9.85 18.75 3.78
CA PRO A 31 9.14 18.26 2.60
C PRO A 31 9.75 16.98 2.02
N VAL A 32 11.08 16.78 2.16
CA VAL A 32 11.73 15.53 1.77
C VAL A 32 11.19 14.35 2.56
N GLY A 33 10.90 14.54 3.85
CA GLY A 33 10.27 13.52 4.69
C GLY A 33 8.87 13.11 4.21
N HIS A 34 8.11 14.03 3.62
CA HIS A 34 6.80 13.74 3.02
C HIS A 34 6.95 12.93 1.74
N ALA A 35 7.90 13.30 0.88
CA ALA A 35 8.21 12.55 -0.34
C ALA A 35 8.67 11.12 -0.02
N ILE A 36 9.55 10.96 0.98
CA ILE A 36 9.99 9.63 1.44
C ILE A 36 8.81 8.81 1.96
N ALA A 37 7.96 9.37 2.82
CA ALA A 37 6.80 8.65 3.33
C ALA A 37 5.84 8.21 2.22
N ALA A 38 5.52 9.12 1.29
CA ALA A 38 4.67 8.82 0.13
C ALA A 38 5.28 7.73 -0.76
N ALA A 39 6.59 7.78 -1.00
CA ALA A 39 7.30 6.81 -1.84
C ALA A 39 7.43 5.45 -1.17
N SER A 40 7.73 5.39 0.13
CA SER A 40 7.83 4.15 0.89
C SER A 40 6.48 3.42 0.90
N PHE A 41 5.39 4.10 1.27
CA PHE A 41 4.07 3.47 1.24
C PHE A 41 3.60 3.20 -0.18
N GLY A 42 3.83 4.08 -1.15
CA GLY A 42 3.51 3.82 -2.56
C GLY A 42 4.18 2.55 -3.09
N THR A 43 5.45 2.32 -2.71
CA THR A 43 6.18 1.09 -3.00
C THR A 43 5.51 -0.12 -2.35
N LEU A 44 5.03 -0.02 -1.10
CA LEU A 44 4.24 -1.09 -0.49
C LEU A 44 2.96 -1.37 -1.27
N GLY A 45 2.25 -0.34 -1.73
CA GLY A 45 1.06 -0.50 -2.58
C GLY A 45 1.36 -1.16 -3.92
N TYR A 46 2.56 -0.96 -4.49
CA TYR A 46 3.00 -1.69 -5.68
C TYR A 46 3.16 -3.19 -5.38
N PHE A 47 3.82 -3.55 -4.28
CA PHE A 47 3.97 -4.94 -3.88
C PHE A 47 2.62 -5.59 -3.57
N GLU A 48 1.73 -4.89 -2.86
CA GLU A 48 0.39 -5.36 -2.53
C GLU A 48 -0.42 -5.71 -3.79
N TYR A 49 -0.37 -4.85 -4.82
CA TYR A 49 -1.05 -5.12 -6.09
C TYR A 49 -0.61 -6.43 -6.76
N HIS A 50 0.69 -6.73 -6.75
CA HIS A 50 1.21 -7.97 -7.34
C HIS A 50 0.91 -9.18 -6.45
N TRP A 51 0.92 -8.98 -5.13
CA TRP A 51 0.56 -10.02 -4.18
C TRP A 51 -0.89 -10.45 -4.34
N GLU A 52 -1.83 -9.50 -4.45
CA GLU A 52 -3.24 -9.74 -4.68
C GLU A 52 -3.48 -10.58 -5.94
N GLN A 53 -2.87 -10.19 -7.07
CA GLN A 53 -2.94 -10.97 -8.31
C GLN A 53 -2.48 -12.42 -8.13
N ARG A 54 -1.35 -12.61 -7.44
CA ARG A 54 -0.82 -13.95 -7.22
C ARG A 54 -1.71 -14.77 -6.29
N ALA A 55 -2.28 -14.14 -5.28
CA ALA A 55 -3.21 -14.79 -4.37
C ALA A 55 -4.48 -15.25 -5.10
N ASP A 56 -5.04 -14.40 -5.96
CA ASP A 56 -6.24 -14.72 -6.75
C ASP A 56 -6.01 -15.91 -7.70
N GLU A 57 -4.88 -15.95 -8.40
CA GLU A 57 -4.49 -17.09 -9.23
C GLU A 57 -4.44 -18.40 -8.43
N LEU A 58 -3.79 -18.37 -7.26
CA LEU A 58 -3.65 -19.56 -6.42
C LEU A 58 -5.01 -20.03 -5.87
N ILE A 59 -5.90 -19.10 -5.52
CA ILE A 59 -7.25 -19.41 -5.06
C ILE A 59 -8.07 -20.04 -6.20
N ALA A 60 -7.97 -19.50 -7.42
CA ALA A 60 -8.66 -20.05 -8.59
C ALA A 60 -8.23 -21.49 -8.88
N LEU A 61 -6.92 -21.74 -8.93
CA LEU A 61 -6.35 -23.08 -9.11
C LEU A 61 -6.84 -24.07 -8.04
N LYS A 62 -6.88 -23.63 -6.78
CA LYS A 62 -7.38 -24.47 -5.68
C LYS A 62 -8.87 -24.77 -5.78
N ARG A 63 -9.68 -23.82 -6.25
CA ARG A 63 -11.11 -24.05 -6.49
C ARG A 63 -11.35 -25.07 -7.60
N GLU A 64 -10.57 -25.02 -8.68
CA GLU A 64 -10.61 -26.00 -9.76
C GLU A 64 -10.23 -27.40 -9.26
N GLU A 65 -9.14 -27.51 -8.49
CA GLU A 65 -8.71 -28.79 -7.89
C GLU A 65 -9.82 -29.40 -7.01
N ILE A 66 -10.50 -28.58 -6.21
CA ILE A 66 -11.62 -29.03 -5.37
C ILE A 66 -12.81 -29.47 -6.22
N ALA A 67 -13.12 -28.76 -7.32
CA ALA A 67 -14.23 -29.09 -8.20
C ALA A 67 -13.99 -30.40 -8.96
N GLN A 68 -12.75 -30.69 -9.38
CA GLN A 68 -12.39 -31.95 -10.04
C GLN A 68 -12.41 -33.17 -9.10
N LYS A 69 -12.27 -32.93 -7.78
CA LYS A 69 -12.31 -33.98 -6.74
C LYS A 69 -13.73 -34.25 -6.21
N ARG A 70 -14.73 -33.52 -6.68
CA ARG A 70 -16.16 -33.70 -6.35
C ARG A 70 -16.89 -34.42 -7.48
#